data_AF-A0A970NXJ2-F1
#
_entry.id   AF-A0A970NXJ2-F1
#
_cell.length_a   1.000
_cell.length_b   1.000
_cell.length_c   1.000
_cell.angle_alpha   90.00
_cell.angle_beta   90.00
_cell.angle_gamma   90.00
#
_symmetry.space_group_name_H-M   'P 1'
#
loop_
_entity.id
_entity.type
_entity.pdbx_description
1 polymer ?
#
loop_
_entity_poly.entity_id
_entity_poly.type
_entity_poly.pdbx_seq_one_letter_code
_entity_poly.pdbx_strand_id
1 'polypeptide(L)'
;MTRFVFFALAVLAPLAFAQTGGPYLPPGSVQSASVPVPDSAVLQALDARLAAYFKTLEAEPVEVKNEECDFLIENTPEGPLRDHVAWTIYDAYLASHLMGDEGVSVHVADTWILPGKVGGRSEIDRINVRIFADFNRRSLLGMPAPELVLATPEDDPGQQAASGDAGLEAQRPLESTVKRDSLCVGGASDRYRVLFFYDTDCAKCKLEVVQLCNLLNENDFPLDVYAVYTGSDAEAWADWRATRMRLTASAARLFHGWDPEVRSDFQRKYAVLQTPRIFLIDPSGIIIGRGLDVTALQQLIDLVFAPQPYEYGGEEALGLFDRLVATYGDTLRTEDVLHIADLLRQRTLDRGDTLSFKHLEGDYLYWLAMRSEEVFRNGAVPFIREYVLSRPDIWNTADDSLHVVGLAEMMMDLLSRAAVGTKLPDMPIDGWKKLQRRGGYLLFFTEGCEVCEAELAAADSLRKAAPRCRRPVIVRVNVDEVLAEQPELANALFQDFDLSVLPNVLQIDRKGRVARKYMSLATAYGRIESR
;
A
#
# COMPACT_ATOMS: atom_id res chain seq x y z
N MET A 1 11.89 -9.35 -16.72
CA MET A 1 12.69 -9.62 -17.93
C MET A 1 13.94 -10.51 -17.74
N THR A 2 14.71 -10.43 -16.64
CA THR A 2 16.01 -11.14 -16.53
C THR A 2 15.95 -12.65 -16.18
N ARG A 3 14.97 -13.10 -15.38
CA ARG A 3 14.75 -14.55 -15.08
C ARG A 3 14.21 -15.33 -16.30
N PHE A 4 13.55 -14.63 -17.20
CA PHE A 4 12.68 -15.14 -18.28
C PHE A 4 13.46 -15.58 -19.53
N VAL A 5 14.46 -14.78 -19.93
CA VAL A 5 15.31 -15.08 -21.09
C VAL A 5 16.14 -16.35 -20.87
N PHE A 6 16.53 -16.63 -19.62
CA PHE A 6 17.31 -17.82 -19.27
C PHE A 6 16.50 -19.12 -19.37
N PHE A 7 15.22 -19.14 -18.97
CA PHE A 7 14.41 -20.37 -19.02
C PHE A 7 14.02 -20.73 -20.46
N ALA A 8 13.59 -19.75 -21.27
CA ALA A 8 13.26 -19.96 -22.68
C ALA A 8 14.46 -20.45 -23.51
N LEU A 9 15.66 -19.87 -23.30
CA LEU A 9 16.90 -20.29 -23.98
C LEU A 9 17.44 -21.64 -23.50
N ALA A 10 17.30 -21.98 -22.20
CA ALA A 10 17.89 -23.19 -21.63
C ALA A 10 16.99 -24.44 -21.70
N VAL A 11 15.67 -24.27 -21.86
CA VAL A 11 14.70 -25.37 -21.67
C VAL A 11 13.87 -25.68 -22.91
N LEU A 12 13.26 -24.68 -23.53
CA LEU A 12 12.35 -24.90 -24.67
C LEU A 12 13.11 -24.99 -26.01
N ALA A 13 14.18 -24.20 -26.19
CA ALA A 13 14.98 -24.21 -27.41
C ALA A 13 15.65 -25.57 -27.74
N PRO A 14 16.26 -26.31 -26.78
CA PRO A 14 16.86 -27.62 -27.08
C PRO A 14 15.84 -28.71 -27.40
N LEU A 15 14.64 -28.63 -26.83
CA LEU A 15 13.56 -29.62 -27.02
C LEU A 15 12.82 -29.42 -28.35
N ALA A 16 12.62 -28.16 -28.76
CA ALA A 16 12.10 -27.84 -30.09
C ALA A 16 13.08 -28.27 -31.20
N PHE A 17 14.39 -28.10 -30.97
CA PHE A 17 15.43 -28.50 -31.93
C PHE A 17 15.55 -30.03 -32.08
N ALA A 18 15.26 -30.80 -31.02
CA ALA A 18 15.27 -32.26 -31.07
C ALA A 18 14.10 -32.86 -31.88
N GLN A 19 12.99 -32.12 -32.04
CA GLN A 19 11.84 -32.55 -32.84
C GLN A 19 11.94 -32.18 -34.33
N THR A 20 12.72 -31.14 -34.67
CA THR A 20 13.00 -30.75 -36.06
C THR A 20 14.35 -31.37 -36.50
N GLY A 21 14.33 -32.61 -36.97
CA GLY A 21 15.55 -33.32 -37.40
C GLY A 21 16.48 -32.50 -38.32
N GLY A 22 17.79 -32.66 -38.13
CA GLY A 22 18.87 -32.08 -38.94
C GLY A 22 18.86 -32.51 -40.42
N PRO A 23 19.80 -32.00 -41.25
CA PRO A 23 19.47 -31.34 -42.51
C PRO A 23 19.30 -32.27 -43.73
N TYR A 24 18.41 -31.83 -44.63
CA TYR A 24 18.31 -32.15 -46.07
C TYR A 24 17.93 -33.58 -46.49
N LEU A 25 16.67 -33.75 -46.91
CA LEU A 25 16.24 -34.80 -47.84
C LEU A 25 15.43 -34.15 -48.99
N PRO A 26 15.58 -34.62 -50.25
CA PRO A 26 15.04 -33.96 -51.44
C PRO A 26 13.52 -34.17 -51.59
N PRO A 27 12.83 -33.34 -52.40
CA PRO A 27 11.37 -33.25 -52.37
C PRO A 27 10.73 -34.40 -53.14
N GLY A 28 9.93 -35.22 -52.46
CA GLY A 28 9.18 -36.27 -53.10
C GLY A 28 8.49 -37.24 -52.15
N SER A 29 7.46 -36.77 -51.44
CA SER A 29 6.24 -37.51 -51.07
C SER A 29 5.55 -36.79 -49.91
N VAL A 30 4.31 -36.33 -50.15
CA VAL A 30 3.42 -35.85 -49.10
C VAL A 30 2.97 -37.08 -48.32
N GLN A 31 3.59 -37.32 -47.17
CA GLN A 31 3.02 -38.14 -46.11
C GLN A 31 2.74 -37.21 -44.93
N SER A 32 1.50 -37.25 -44.43
CA SER A 32 1.10 -36.61 -43.19
C SER A 32 1.98 -37.14 -42.05
N ALA A 33 3.05 -36.39 -41.72
CA ALA A 33 3.89 -36.70 -40.59
C ALA A 33 3.09 -36.42 -39.31
N SER A 34 2.68 -37.47 -38.61
CA SER A 34 2.23 -37.38 -37.23
C SER A 34 3.35 -36.74 -36.42
N VAL A 35 3.05 -35.62 -35.74
CA VAL A 35 3.97 -34.99 -34.79
C VAL A 35 4.38 -36.07 -33.77
N PRO A 36 5.69 -36.39 -33.61
CA PRO A 36 6.11 -37.46 -32.72
C PRO A 36 5.76 -37.12 -31.27
N VAL A 37 5.13 -38.07 -30.59
CA VAL A 37 4.84 -37.97 -29.15
C VAL A 37 6.18 -37.90 -28.40
N PRO A 38 6.39 -36.92 -27.50
CA PRO A 38 7.64 -36.81 -26.74
C PRO A 38 7.92 -38.06 -25.91
N ASP A 39 9.19 -38.47 -25.82
CA ASP A 39 9.62 -39.59 -24.96
C ASP A 39 9.34 -39.29 -23.48
N SER A 40 8.95 -40.30 -22.72
CA SER A 40 8.55 -40.18 -21.30
C SER A 40 9.65 -39.58 -20.43
N ALA A 41 10.93 -39.82 -20.74
CA ALA A 41 12.05 -39.24 -20.00
C ALA A 41 12.17 -37.73 -20.23
N VAL A 42 11.81 -37.25 -21.42
CA VAL A 42 11.82 -35.83 -21.78
C VAL A 42 10.71 -35.09 -21.06
N LEU A 43 9.51 -35.68 -20.99
CA LEU A 43 8.38 -35.09 -20.26
C LEU A 43 8.67 -34.97 -18.77
N GLN A 44 9.27 -36.00 -18.15
CA GLN A 44 9.67 -35.93 -16.73
C GLN A 44 10.70 -34.83 -16.45
N ALA A 45 11.68 -34.65 -17.34
CA ALA A 45 12.66 -33.59 -17.22
C ALA A 45 12.03 -32.19 -17.39
N LEU A 46 11.03 -32.06 -18.26
CA LEU A 46 10.25 -30.85 -18.43
C LEU A 46 9.42 -30.53 -17.19
N ASP A 47 8.70 -31.51 -16.65
CA ASP A 47 7.87 -31.34 -15.44
C ASP A 47 8.70 -30.88 -14.25
N ALA A 48 9.90 -31.46 -14.05
CA ALA A 48 10.81 -31.03 -13.00
C ALA A 48 11.26 -29.56 -13.16
N ARG A 49 11.46 -29.11 -14.41
CA ARG A 49 11.83 -27.72 -14.70
C ARG A 49 10.66 -26.76 -14.54
N LEU A 50 9.46 -27.16 -14.96
CA LEU A 50 8.22 -26.39 -14.74
C LEU A 50 7.95 -26.21 -13.25
N ALA A 51 8.06 -27.28 -12.46
CA ALA A 51 7.91 -27.22 -11.00
C ALA A 51 8.94 -26.27 -10.35
N ALA A 52 10.21 -26.33 -10.78
CA ALA A 52 11.23 -25.40 -10.30
C ALA A 52 10.93 -23.94 -10.68
N TYR A 53 10.34 -23.72 -11.85
CA TYR A 53 9.94 -22.39 -12.32
C TYR A 53 8.73 -21.85 -11.56
N PHE A 54 7.68 -22.64 -11.36
CA PHE A 54 6.51 -22.23 -10.54
C PHE A 54 6.91 -21.85 -9.12
N LYS A 55 7.88 -22.55 -8.54
CA LYS A 55 8.46 -22.18 -7.24
C LYS A 55 9.07 -20.76 -7.23
N THR A 56 9.62 -20.29 -8.36
CA THR A 56 10.13 -18.92 -8.46
C THR A 56 9.04 -17.86 -8.58
N LEU A 57 7.82 -18.26 -8.93
CA LEU A 57 6.64 -17.41 -9.09
C LEU A 57 5.74 -17.40 -7.85
N GLU A 58 6.02 -18.19 -6.80
CA GLU A 58 5.13 -18.34 -5.63
C GLU A 58 4.71 -16.99 -5.01
N ALA A 59 5.65 -16.04 -4.89
CA ALA A 59 5.44 -14.72 -4.31
C ALA A 59 4.87 -13.67 -5.29
N GLU A 60 4.76 -14.01 -6.57
CA GLU A 60 4.22 -13.10 -7.59
C GLU A 60 2.68 -13.07 -7.53
N PRO A 61 2.05 -11.95 -7.91
CA PRO A 61 0.60 -11.85 -7.96
C PRO A 61 0.00 -12.74 -9.07
N VAL A 62 -1.29 -13.06 -8.96
CA VAL A 62 -2.00 -13.99 -9.87
C VAL A 62 -1.95 -13.50 -11.32
N GLU A 63 -2.00 -12.20 -11.54
CA GLU A 63 -1.92 -11.58 -12.87
C GLU A 63 -0.58 -11.89 -13.54
N VAL A 64 0.54 -11.75 -12.80
CA VAL A 64 1.88 -12.08 -13.29
C VAL A 64 2.00 -13.59 -13.52
N LYS A 65 1.48 -14.42 -12.60
CA LYS A 65 1.43 -15.89 -12.80
C LYS A 65 0.68 -16.26 -14.08
N ASN A 66 -0.45 -15.60 -14.36
CA ASN A 66 -1.25 -15.82 -15.57
C ASN A 66 -0.46 -15.45 -16.84
N GLU A 67 0.15 -14.28 -16.87
CA GLU A 67 0.98 -13.82 -18.00
C GLU A 67 2.13 -14.80 -18.30
N GLU A 68 2.81 -15.28 -17.27
CA GLU A 68 3.90 -16.24 -17.43
C GLU A 68 3.42 -17.62 -17.88
N CYS A 69 2.28 -18.08 -17.38
CA CYS A 69 1.66 -19.32 -17.84
C CYS A 69 1.23 -19.24 -19.30
N ASP A 70 0.59 -18.13 -19.70
CA ASP A 70 0.21 -17.87 -21.09
C ASP A 70 1.43 -17.88 -22.00
N PHE A 71 2.50 -17.20 -21.59
CA PHE A 71 3.76 -17.18 -22.32
C PHE A 71 4.34 -18.60 -22.52
N LEU A 72 4.39 -19.43 -21.47
CA LEU A 72 4.89 -20.80 -21.56
C LEU A 72 4.08 -21.67 -22.55
N ILE A 73 2.75 -21.52 -22.54
CA ILE A 73 1.86 -22.28 -23.41
C ILE A 73 1.97 -21.78 -24.86
N GLU A 74 1.97 -20.46 -25.08
CA GLU A 74 2.07 -19.84 -26.41
C GLU A 74 3.37 -20.17 -27.13
N ASN A 75 4.49 -20.12 -26.40
CA ASN A 75 5.82 -20.38 -26.96
C ASN A 75 6.13 -21.86 -27.15
N THR A 76 5.26 -22.76 -26.70
CA THR A 76 5.35 -24.18 -27.02
C THR A 76 4.62 -24.44 -28.34
N PRO A 77 5.20 -25.09 -29.37
CA PRO A 77 4.51 -25.38 -30.62
C PRO A 77 3.22 -26.19 -30.43
N GLU A 78 2.22 -25.96 -31.29
CA GLU A 78 0.96 -26.73 -31.28
C GLU A 78 1.22 -28.23 -31.38
N GLY A 79 0.55 -29.00 -30.52
CA GLY A 79 0.64 -30.45 -30.48
C GLY A 79 0.71 -31.00 -29.06
N PRO A 80 1.06 -32.29 -28.91
CA PRO A 80 1.02 -32.99 -27.62
C PRO A 80 1.89 -32.35 -26.53
N LEU A 81 2.95 -31.64 -26.89
CA LEU A 81 3.83 -30.96 -25.94
C LEU A 81 3.17 -29.73 -25.33
N ARG A 82 2.48 -28.89 -26.13
CA ARG A 82 1.70 -27.75 -25.64
C ARG A 82 0.55 -28.25 -24.75
N ASP A 83 -0.08 -29.35 -25.15
CA ASP A 83 -1.11 -30.03 -24.35
C ASP A 83 -0.58 -30.41 -22.98
N HIS A 84 0.56 -31.11 -22.95
CA HIS A 84 1.22 -31.49 -21.70
C HIS A 84 1.54 -30.28 -20.81
N VAL A 85 2.16 -29.23 -21.36
CA VAL A 85 2.52 -28.01 -20.60
C VAL A 85 1.30 -27.35 -19.98
N ALA A 86 0.24 -27.13 -20.74
CA ALA A 86 -0.97 -26.47 -20.26
C ALA A 86 -1.67 -27.29 -19.16
N TRP A 87 -1.74 -28.61 -19.31
CA TRP A 87 -2.31 -29.49 -18.29
C TRP A 87 -1.43 -29.59 -17.04
N THR A 88 -0.10 -29.61 -17.18
CA THR A 88 0.83 -29.57 -16.04
C THR A 88 0.68 -28.27 -15.26
N ILE A 89 0.55 -27.13 -15.93
CA ILE A 89 0.27 -25.84 -15.28
C ILE A 89 -1.07 -25.93 -14.52
N TYR A 90 -2.15 -26.34 -15.20
CA TYR A 90 -3.48 -26.42 -14.59
C TYR A 90 -3.49 -27.29 -13.33
N ASP A 91 -2.90 -28.49 -13.39
CA ASP A 91 -2.85 -29.44 -12.28
C ASP A 91 -1.96 -28.94 -11.13
N ALA A 92 -0.85 -28.27 -11.44
CA ALA A 92 0.05 -27.72 -10.43
C ALA A 92 -0.63 -26.67 -9.56
N TYR A 93 -1.33 -25.70 -10.20
CA TYR A 93 -2.06 -24.66 -9.47
C TYR A 93 -3.34 -25.19 -8.82
N LEU A 94 -3.98 -26.22 -9.39
CA LEU A 94 -5.15 -26.86 -8.80
C LEU A 94 -4.80 -27.57 -7.48
N ALA A 95 -3.59 -28.10 -7.39
CA ALA A 95 -3.07 -28.77 -6.19
C ALA A 95 -2.37 -27.80 -5.22
N SER A 96 -2.24 -26.51 -5.55
CA SER A 96 -1.56 -25.53 -4.70
C SER A 96 -2.31 -25.30 -3.40
N HIS A 97 -1.54 -25.06 -2.33
CA HIS A 97 -2.07 -24.67 -1.01
C HIS A 97 -1.96 -23.15 -0.77
N LEU A 98 -1.42 -22.39 -1.72
CA LEU A 98 -1.29 -20.95 -1.60
C LEU A 98 -2.63 -20.27 -1.92
N MET A 99 -3.03 -19.33 -1.08
CA MET A 99 -4.26 -18.57 -1.25
C MET A 99 -4.24 -17.78 -2.57
N GLY A 100 -5.23 -18.00 -3.44
CA GLY A 100 -5.39 -17.29 -4.71
C GLY A 100 -4.87 -18.02 -5.94
N ASP A 101 -4.06 -19.07 -5.78
CA ASP A 101 -3.48 -19.84 -6.89
C ASP A 101 -4.55 -20.54 -7.75
N GLU A 102 -5.71 -20.86 -7.16
CA GLU A 102 -6.88 -21.35 -7.89
C GLU A 102 -7.31 -20.41 -9.03
N GLY A 103 -7.03 -19.10 -8.91
CA GLY A 103 -7.26 -18.12 -9.97
C GLY A 103 -6.47 -18.43 -11.24
N VAL A 104 -5.26 -18.97 -11.10
CA VAL A 104 -4.41 -19.37 -12.24
C VAL A 104 -5.00 -20.60 -12.93
N SER A 105 -5.46 -21.60 -12.18
CA SER A 105 -6.14 -22.77 -12.77
C SER A 105 -7.44 -22.37 -13.48
N VAL A 106 -8.22 -21.44 -12.93
CA VAL A 106 -9.42 -20.89 -13.60
C VAL A 106 -9.04 -20.16 -14.88
N HIS A 107 -7.99 -19.34 -14.86
CA HIS A 107 -7.48 -18.64 -16.05
C HIS A 107 -7.06 -19.61 -17.15
N VAL A 108 -6.25 -20.63 -16.82
CA VAL A 108 -5.80 -21.64 -17.79
C VAL A 108 -6.98 -22.45 -18.34
N ALA A 109 -7.95 -22.79 -17.49
CA ALA A 109 -9.18 -23.44 -17.91
C ALA A 109 -9.95 -22.60 -18.95
N ASP A 110 -10.19 -21.32 -18.66
CA ASP A 110 -11.01 -20.43 -19.49
C ASP A 110 -10.30 -19.97 -20.76
N THR A 111 -8.98 -19.80 -20.72
CA THR A 111 -8.20 -19.24 -21.84
C THR A 111 -7.71 -20.31 -22.81
N TRP A 112 -7.37 -21.51 -22.30
CA TRP A 112 -6.66 -22.54 -23.07
C TRP A 112 -7.45 -23.84 -23.24
N ILE A 113 -7.97 -24.41 -22.16
CA ILE A 113 -8.56 -25.76 -22.17
C ILE A 113 -9.99 -25.75 -22.71
N LEU A 114 -10.89 -24.96 -22.11
CA LEU A 114 -12.31 -24.93 -22.45
C LEU A 114 -12.62 -24.39 -23.86
N PRO A 115 -11.87 -23.40 -24.39
CA PRO A 115 -12.00 -22.98 -25.79
C PRO A 115 -11.46 -24.01 -26.79
N GLY A 116 -10.75 -25.05 -26.32
CA GLY A 116 -10.17 -26.08 -27.18
C GLY A 116 -8.88 -25.68 -27.87
N LYS A 117 -8.18 -24.63 -27.40
CA LYS A 117 -6.81 -24.29 -27.87
C LYS A 117 -5.78 -25.35 -27.49
N VAL A 118 -6.13 -26.20 -26.53
CA VAL A 118 -5.32 -27.28 -25.98
C VAL A 118 -6.13 -28.59 -25.94
N GLY A 119 -5.53 -29.66 -26.43
CA GLY A 119 -6.09 -31.01 -26.54
C GLY A 119 -5.69 -31.92 -25.38
N GLY A 120 -5.44 -33.21 -25.69
CA GLY A 120 -4.66 -34.11 -24.84
C GLY A 120 -5.37 -34.94 -23.77
N ARG A 121 -6.55 -34.55 -23.28
CA ARG A 121 -7.28 -35.29 -22.21
C ARG A 121 -8.71 -35.67 -22.59
N SER A 122 -9.30 -36.57 -21.79
CA SER A 122 -10.64 -37.11 -22.04
C SER A 122 -11.73 -36.05 -21.90
N GLU A 123 -12.91 -36.32 -22.49
CA GLU A 123 -14.07 -35.43 -22.30
C GLU A 123 -14.47 -35.32 -20.82
N ILE A 124 -14.22 -36.37 -20.02
CA ILE A 124 -14.47 -36.37 -18.58
C ILE A 124 -13.57 -35.34 -17.89
N ASP A 125 -12.29 -35.26 -18.26
CA ASP A 125 -11.36 -34.28 -17.70
C ASP A 125 -11.79 -32.85 -18.04
N ARG A 126 -12.25 -32.62 -19.28
CA ARG A 126 -12.79 -31.31 -19.70
C ARG A 126 -14.05 -30.93 -18.94
N ILE A 127 -14.92 -31.90 -18.63
CA ILE A 127 -16.09 -31.69 -17.76
C ILE A 127 -15.64 -31.30 -16.34
N ASN A 128 -14.64 -31.99 -15.77
CA ASN A 128 -14.12 -31.67 -14.44
C ASN A 128 -13.52 -30.26 -14.39
N VAL A 129 -12.74 -29.86 -15.41
CA VAL A 129 -12.22 -28.49 -15.56
C VAL A 129 -13.35 -27.46 -15.59
N ARG A 130 -14.39 -27.72 -16.39
CA ARG A 130 -15.55 -26.82 -16.47
C ARG A 130 -16.26 -26.67 -15.13
N ILE A 131 -16.50 -27.77 -14.43
CA ILE A 131 -17.12 -27.75 -13.10
C ILE A 131 -16.26 -26.95 -12.13
N PHE A 132 -14.95 -27.22 -12.09
CA PHE A 132 -14.04 -26.47 -11.24
C PHE A 132 -14.09 -24.97 -11.54
N ALA A 133 -13.93 -24.57 -12.80
CA ALA A 133 -13.97 -23.16 -13.19
C ALA A 133 -15.30 -22.49 -12.81
N ASP A 134 -16.43 -23.12 -13.12
CA ASP A 134 -17.76 -22.56 -12.85
C ASP A 134 -18.06 -22.34 -11.36
N PHE A 135 -17.51 -23.17 -10.48
CA PHE A 135 -17.73 -23.06 -9.04
C PHE A 135 -16.78 -22.04 -8.38
N ASN A 136 -15.62 -21.77 -8.97
CA ASN A 136 -14.61 -20.89 -8.37
C ASN A 136 -14.69 -19.44 -8.90
N ARG A 137 -15.07 -19.24 -10.18
CA ARG A 137 -14.97 -17.97 -10.92
C ARG A 137 -15.64 -16.77 -10.23
N ARG A 138 -16.67 -17.01 -9.43
CA ARG A 138 -17.48 -15.95 -8.81
C ARG A 138 -16.96 -15.45 -7.46
N SER A 139 -15.94 -16.08 -6.90
CA SER A 139 -15.47 -15.81 -5.54
C SER A 139 -13.96 -15.74 -5.41
N LEU A 140 -13.23 -15.58 -6.54
CA LEU A 140 -11.77 -15.46 -6.53
C LEU A 140 -11.34 -14.22 -5.72
N LEU A 141 -10.07 -14.17 -5.29
CA LEU A 141 -9.53 -12.97 -4.64
C LEU A 141 -9.72 -11.75 -5.54
N GLY A 142 -10.03 -10.60 -4.92
CA GLY A 142 -10.31 -9.35 -5.63
C GLY A 142 -11.70 -9.26 -6.26
N MET A 143 -12.50 -10.33 -6.24
CA MET A 143 -13.87 -10.31 -6.75
C MET A 143 -14.87 -9.82 -5.70
N PRO A 144 -15.97 -9.17 -6.12
CA PRO A 144 -17.07 -8.87 -5.23
C PRO A 144 -17.71 -10.16 -4.69
N ALA A 145 -17.94 -10.20 -3.38
CA ALA A 145 -18.57 -11.31 -2.70
C ALA A 145 -20.02 -11.53 -3.23
N PRO A 146 -20.33 -12.69 -3.84
CA PRO A 146 -21.67 -12.96 -4.34
C PRO A 146 -22.74 -12.87 -3.25
N GLU A 147 -23.87 -12.23 -3.55
CA GLU A 147 -24.95 -12.15 -2.57
C GLU A 147 -25.50 -13.55 -2.23
N LEU A 148 -25.65 -13.80 -0.92
CA LEU A 148 -26.35 -14.95 -0.35
C LEU A 148 -27.56 -14.44 0.40
N VAL A 149 -28.68 -15.13 0.21
CA VAL A 149 -29.92 -14.89 0.94
C VAL A 149 -30.14 -16.13 1.79
N LEU A 150 -29.95 -16.00 3.10
CA LEU A 150 -30.00 -17.12 4.04
C LEU A 150 -31.15 -16.93 5.03
N ALA A 151 -31.78 -18.05 5.41
CA ALA A 151 -32.74 -18.07 6.50
C ALA A 151 -32.02 -17.88 7.84
N THR A 152 -32.65 -17.13 8.72
CA THR A 152 -32.17 -16.89 10.08
C THR A 152 -32.78 -17.88 11.05
N PRO A 153 -32.23 -18.05 12.27
CA PRO A 153 -32.84 -18.88 13.30
C PRO A 153 -34.31 -18.56 13.64
N GLU A 154 -34.76 -17.33 13.40
CA GLU A 154 -36.14 -16.88 13.66
C GLU A 154 -37.13 -17.44 12.61
N ASP A 155 -36.61 -17.89 11.46
CA ASP A 155 -37.37 -18.52 10.37
C ASP A 155 -37.55 -20.05 10.56
N ASP A 156 -37.05 -20.63 11.67
CA ASP A 156 -37.16 -22.05 11.95
C ASP A 156 -38.63 -22.46 12.29
N PRO A 157 -39.29 -23.29 11.46
CA PRO A 157 -40.65 -23.74 11.74
C PRO A 157 -40.79 -24.52 13.06
N GLY A 158 -39.69 -25.01 13.65
CA GLY A 158 -39.68 -25.68 14.96
C GLY A 158 -39.94 -24.77 16.17
N GLN A 159 -39.76 -23.45 16.05
CA GLN A 159 -39.96 -22.49 17.16
C GLN A 159 -41.30 -21.74 17.12
N GLN A 160 -41.99 -21.71 15.97
CA GLN A 160 -43.33 -21.12 15.86
C GLN A 160 -44.41 -21.93 16.60
N ALA A 161 -44.13 -23.20 16.95
CA ALA A 161 -45.07 -24.05 17.70
C ALA A 161 -44.98 -23.88 19.23
N ALA A 162 -43.99 -23.13 19.76
CA ALA A 162 -43.75 -23.02 21.21
C ALA A 162 -44.16 -21.67 21.83
N SER A 163 -44.62 -20.70 21.03
CA SER A 163 -45.12 -19.39 21.49
C SER A 163 -46.63 -19.27 21.27
N GLY A 164 -47.38 -20.26 21.75
CA GLY A 164 -48.80 -20.09 22.00
C GLY A 164 -49.01 -19.39 23.35
N ASP A 165 -48.97 -18.06 23.38
CA ASP A 165 -49.71 -17.31 24.39
C ASP A 165 -50.41 -16.11 23.75
N ALA A 166 -51.70 -16.01 24.06
CA ALA A 166 -52.63 -15.06 23.49
C ALA A 166 -52.56 -13.74 24.28
N GLY A 167 -52.43 -12.59 23.60
CA GLY A 167 -52.65 -11.32 24.29
C GLY A 167 -52.24 -10.04 23.56
N LEU A 168 -53.26 -9.37 23.02
CA LEU A 168 -53.44 -7.92 22.89
C LEU A 168 -52.62 -7.11 21.86
N GLU A 169 -53.39 -6.42 21.02
CA GLU A 169 -53.03 -5.56 19.90
C GLU A 169 -52.20 -4.31 20.28
N ALA A 170 -51.28 -3.92 19.41
CA ALA A 170 -50.93 -2.51 19.19
C ALA A 170 -50.66 -2.26 17.69
N GLN A 171 -51.62 -1.63 17.04
CA GLN A 171 -51.56 -1.17 15.66
C GLN A 171 -50.46 -0.10 15.49
N ARG A 172 -49.55 -0.29 14.51
CA ARG A 172 -48.75 0.77 13.88
C ARG A 172 -48.70 0.58 12.37
N PRO A 173 -48.56 1.65 11.58
CA PRO A 173 -49.06 1.71 10.20
C PRO A 173 -48.21 0.92 9.21
N LEU A 174 -48.92 0.36 8.24
CA LEU A 174 -48.46 -0.31 7.03
C LEU A 174 -47.78 0.68 6.08
N GLU A 175 -46.46 0.66 5.97
CA GLU A 175 -45.74 1.19 4.81
C GLU A 175 -44.34 0.57 4.65
N SER A 176 -44.00 0.25 3.40
CA SER A 176 -42.80 -0.43 2.88
C SER A 176 -42.78 -1.97 2.93
N THR A 177 -43.09 -2.55 1.78
CA THR A 177 -42.95 -3.96 1.41
C THR A 177 -41.48 -4.28 1.17
N VAL A 178 -40.67 -4.37 2.22
CA VAL A 178 -39.40 -5.10 2.21
C VAL A 178 -39.64 -6.37 3.02
N LYS A 179 -39.38 -7.54 2.42
CA LYS A 179 -39.39 -8.82 3.14
C LYS A 179 -38.32 -8.76 4.24
N ARG A 180 -38.76 -8.41 5.45
CA ARG A 180 -38.16 -8.81 6.74
C ARG A 180 -38.18 -10.35 6.74
N ASP A 181 -37.14 -11.14 6.89
CA ASP A 181 -35.76 -10.94 7.31
C ASP A 181 -34.92 -11.96 6.54
N SER A 182 -33.86 -11.55 5.85
CA SER A 182 -32.95 -12.47 5.17
C SER A 182 -31.54 -11.94 5.32
N LEU A 183 -30.62 -12.83 5.71
CA LEU A 183 -29.24 -12.45 5.96
C LEU A 183 -28.50 -12.30 4.62
N CYS A 184 -28.18 -11.06 4.25
CA CYS A 184 -27.45 -10.72 3.04
C CYS A 184 -25.95 -10.55 3.34
N VAL A 185 -25.10 -11.40 2.75
CA VAL A 185 -23.64 -11.40 3.00
C VAL A 185 -22.88 -10.46 2.06
N GLY A 186 -23.39 -10.24 0.84
CA GLY A 186 -22.73 -9.44 -0.20
C GLY A 186 -22.91 -7.92 -0.05
N GLY A 187 -22.27 -7.15 -0.94
CA GLY A 187 -22.40 -5.68 -1.00
C GLY A 187 -21.49 -4.93 -0.03
N ALA A 188 -21.59 -3.59 0.00
CA ALA A 188 -20.78 -2.73 0.87
C ALA A 188 -21.28 -2.74 2.33
N SER A 189 -20.36 -2.61 3.29
CA SER A 189 -20.59 -2.57 4.73
C SER A 189 -19.58 -1.63 5.41
N ASP A 190 -19.81 -1.26 6.66
CA ASP A 190 -18.87 -0.51 7.49
C ASP A 190 -17.83 -1.40 8.21
N ARG A 191 -17.95 -2.73 8.10
CA ARG A 191 -17.11 -3.71 8.78
C ARG A 191 -16.59 -4.80 7.86
N TYR A 192 -15.44 -5.35 8.22
CA TYR A 192 -14.96 -6.61 7.66
C TYR A 192 -15.91 -7.75 7.99
N ARG A 193 -16.01 -8.72 7.09
CA ARG A 193 -16.89 -9.89 7.26
C ARG A 193 -16.13 -11.19 7.07
N VAL A 194 -16.25 -12.07 8.04
CA VAL A 194 -15.79 -13.46 7.96
C VAL A 194 -16.96 -14.32 7.55
N LEU A 195 -16.90 -14.91 6.35
CA LEU A 195 -17.92 -15.83 5.88
C LEU A 195 -17.43 -17.27 6.11
N PHE A 196 -18.12 -18.00 6.98
CA PHE A 196 -17.72 -19.33 7.43
C PHE A 196 -18.79 -20.37 7.11
N PHE A 197 -18.50 -21.28 6.18
CA PHE A 197 -19.35 -22.41 5.85
C PHE A 197 -18.96 -23.64 6.65
N TYR A 198 -19.93 -24.26 7.32
CA TYR A 198 -19.70 -25.41 8.19
C TYR A 198 -20.85 -26.40 8.21
N ASP A 199 -20.54 -27.61 8.69
CA ASP A 199 -21.49 -28.67 8.99
C ASP A 199 -21.31 -29.14 10.45
N THR A 200 -22.38 -29.59 11.10
CA THR A 200 -22.39 -30.07 12.48
C THR A 200 -21.72 -31.43 12.64
N ASP A 201 -21.73 -32.26 11.59
CA ASP A 201 -21.10 -33.59 11.58
C ASP A 201 -19.63 -33.56 11.14
N CYS A 202 -19.14 -32.38 10.74
CA CYS A 202 -17.78 -32.17 10.30
C CYS A 202 -16.80 -32.07 11.48
N ALA A 203 -15.91 -33.07 11.62
CA ALA A 203 -14.91 -33.10 12.69
C ALA A 203 -13.93 -31.91 12.65
N LYS A 204 -13.49 -31.49 11.46
CA LYS A 204 -12.62 -30.31 11.30
C LYS A 204 -13.35 -29.03 11.70
N CYS A 205 -14.63 -28.90 11.36
CA CYS A 205 -15.46 -27.74 11.71
C CYS A 205 -15.60 -27.56 13.23
N LYS A 206 -15.64 -28.66 13.99
CA LYS A 206 -15.62 -28.63 15.47
C LYS A 206 -14.34 -27.96 16.00
N LEU A 207 -13.20 -28.23 15.38
CA LEU A 207 -11.91 -27.64 15.77
C LEU A 207 -11.82 -26.16 15.37
N GLU A 208 -12.15 -25.85 14.11
CA GLU A 208 -12.09 -24.46 13.59
C GLU A 208 -13.02 -23.54 14.38
N VAL A 209 -14.24 -23.98 14.76
CA VAL A 209 -15.14 -23.15 15.56
C VAL A 209 -14.57 -22.81 16.93
N VAL A 210 -13.93 -23.76 17.61
CA VAL A 210 -13.27 -23.50 18.91
C VAL A 210 -12.15 -22.47 18.74
N GLN A 211 -11.31 -22.64 17.72
CA GLN A 211 -10.22 -21.71 17.44
C GLN A 211 -10.74 -20.32 17.07
N LEU A 212 -11.75 -20.24 16.19
CA LEU A 212 -12.35 -18.97 15.75
C LEU A 212 -12.96 -18.21 16.92
N CYS A 213 -13.72 -18.91 17.78
CA CYS A 213 -14.31 -18.27 18.95
C CYS A 213 -13.23 -17.79 19.93
N ASN A 214 -12.17 -18.57 20.17
CA ASN A 214 -11.06 -18.13 21.03
C ASN A 214 -10.37 -16.88 20.44
N LEU A 215 -10.02 -16.92 19.15
CA LEU A 215 -9.40 -15.79 18.45
C LEU A 215 -10.22 -14.49 18.60
N LEU A 216 -11.53 -14.58 18.35
CA LEU A 216 -12.42 -13.41 18.39
C LEU A 216 -12.81 -12.99 19.80
N ASN A 217 -12.72 -13.87 20.79
CA ASN A 217 -12.99 -13.53 22.19
C ASN A 217 -11.77 -12.92 22.90
N GLU A 218 -10.56 -13.28 22.46
CA GLU A 218 -9.30 -12.77 23.00
C GLU A 218 -8.88 -11.43 22.39
N ASN A 219 -9.47 -11.04 21.24
CA ASN A 219 -9.09 -9.85 20.50
C ASN A 219 -10.32 -9.01 20.10
N ASP A 220 -10.18 -7.68 20.16
CA ASP A 220 -11.24 -6.74 19.83
C ASP A 220 -11.28 -6.39 18.34
N PHE A 221 -11.38 -7.40 17.46
CA PHE A 221 -11.48 -7.16 16.02
C PHE A 221 -12.88 -6.67 15.64
N PRO A 222 -13.00 -5.49 14.98
CA PRO A 222 -14.30 -4.93 14.63
C PRO A 222 -14.86 -5.56 13.35
N LEU A 223 -15.27 -6.83 13.42
CA LEU A 223 -15.75 -7.61 12.28
C LEU A 223 -17.07 -8.34 12.54
N ASP A 224 -17.71 -8.78 11.46
CA ASP A 224 -18.93 -9.58 11.49
C ASP A 224 -18.65 -11.00 11.00
N VAL A 225 -19.10 -12.01 11.74
CA VAL A 225 -18.99 -13.42 11.37
C VAL A 225 -20.34 -13.90 10.85
N TYR A 226 -20.37 -14.33 9.59
CA TYR A 226 -21.52 -14.96 8.96
C TYR A 226 -21.28 -16.47 8.92
N ALA A 227 -21.86 -17.19 9.88
CA ALA A 227 -21.74 -18.62 10.04
C ALA A 227 -22.88 -19.34 9.31
N VAL A 228 -22.56 -19.94 8.16
CA VAL A 228 -23.51 -20.58 7.25
C VAL A 228 -23.48 -22.10 7.45
N TYR A 229 -24.57 -22.64 7.97
CA TYR A 229 -24.75 -24.09 8.09
C TYR A 229 -25.14 -24.68 6.73
N THR A 230 -24.42 -25.70 6.28
CA THR A 230 -24.62 -26.34 4.97
C THR A 230 -25.39 -27.66 5.05
N GLY A 231 -25.65 -28.17 6.26
CA GLY A 231 -26.36 -29.41 6.48
C GLY A 231 -27.88 -29.24 6.46
N SER A 232 -28.59 -30.32 6.81
CA SER A 232 -30.06 -30.37 6.74
C SER A 232 -30.75 -30.67 8.08
N ASP A 233 -29.98 -30.87 9.16
CA ASP A 233 -30.51 -31.21 10.48
C ASP A 233 -30.70 -29.95 11.33
N ALA A 234 -31.96 -29.50 11.47
CA ALA A 234 -32.32 -28.32 12.24
C ALA A 234 -32.05 -28.48 13.75
N GLU A 235 -32.24 -29.68 14.31
CA GLU A 235 -32.07 -29.93 15.74
C GLU A 235 -30.58 -29.92 16.11
N ALA A 236 -29.76 -30.60 15.31
CA ALA A 236 -28.31 -30.57 15.46
C ALA A 236 -27.75 -29.15 15.31
N TRP A 237 -28.30 -28.36 14.38
CA TRP A 237 -27.91 -26.96 14.21
C TRP A 237 -28.30 -26.09 15.40
N ALA A 238 -29.50 -26.28 15.97
CA ALA A 238 -29.95 -25.58 17.16
C ALA A 238 -29.03 -25.88 18.37
N ASP A 239 -28.70 -27.16 18.62
CA ASP A 239 -27.73 -27.55 19.66
C ASP A 239 -26.36 -26.91 19.41
N TRP A 240 -25.88 -26.93 18.16
CA TRP A 240 -24.57 -26.38 17.81
C TRP A 240 -24.45 -24.89 18.14
N ARG A 241 -25.44 -24.08 17.75
CA ARG A 241 -25.50 -22.65 18.06
C ARG A 241 -25.54 -22.43 19.57
N ALA A 242 -26.32 -23.25 20.27
CA ALA A 242 -26.46 -23.16 21.71
C ALA A 242 -25.19 -23.60 22.46
N THR A 243 -24.35 -24.49 21.94
CA THR A 243 -23.28 -25.09 22.75
C THR A 243 -21.86 -24.78 22.29
N ARG A 244 -21.62 -24.57 20.99
CA ARG A 244 -20.27 -24.52 20.42
C ARG A 244 -19.88 -23.19 19.81
N MET A 245 -20.83 -22.43 19.30
CA MET A 245 -20.55 -21.22 18.53
C MET A 245 -21.13 -19.99 19.22
N ARG A 246 -20.42 -19.50 20.24
CA ARG A 246 -20.79 -18.32 21.04
C ARG A 246 -19.62 -17.35 21.12
N LEU A 247 -19.89 -16.08 20.79
CA LEU A 247 -18.95 -14.99 21.03
C LEU A 247 -19.35 -14.23 22.30
N THR A 248 -18.36 -13.93 23.12
CA THR A 248 -18.49 -13.07 24.31
C THR A 248 -17.88 -11.69 24.09
N ALA A 249 -17.01 -11.54 23.08
CA ALA A 249 -16.44 -10.24 22.72
C ALA A 249 -17.52 -9.26 22.23
N SER A 250 -17.33 -7.98 22.55
CA SER A 250 -18.23 -6.91 22.13
C SER A 250 -17.92 -6.37 20.73
N ALA A 251 -16.68 -6.53 20.27
CA ALA A 251 -16.21 -6.02 18.99
C ALA A 251 -16.62 -6.92 17.80
N ALA A 252 -16.68 -8.24 17.98
CA ALA A 252 -17.10 -9.17 16.93
C ALA A 252 -18.59 -9.51 17.05
N ARG A 253 -19.32 -9.45 15.93
CA ARG A 253 -20.75 -9.84 15.87
C ARG A 253 -20.89 -11.19 15.18
N LEU A 254 -21.77 -12.06 15.68
CA LEU A 254 -22.03 -13.38 15.10
C LEU A 254 -23.44 -13.45 14.54
N PHE A 255 -23.54 -13.79 13.26
CA PHE A 255 -24.78 -14.03 12.53
C PHE A 255 -24.82 -15.48 12.06
N HIS A 256 -25.93 -16.15 12.31
CA HIS A 256 -26.15 -17.53 11.85
C HIS A 256 -27.08 -17.52 10.64
N GLY A 257 -26.70 -18.24 9.59
CA GLY A 257 -27.50 -18.44 8.39
C GLY A 257 -27.64 -19.92 8.04
N TRP A 258 -28.76 -20.27 7.43
CA TRP A 258 -29.04 -21.61 6.92
C TRP A 258 -29.78 -21.54 5.60
N ASP A 259 -29.51 -22.48 4.70
CA ASP A 259 -30.19 -22.62 3.41
C ASP A 259 -30.44 -24.10 3.09
N PRO A 260 -31.40 -24.74 3.77
CA PRO A 260 -31.65 -26.17 3.63
C PRO A 260 -32.14 -26.57 2.24
N GLU A 261 -32.81 -25.63 1.56
CA GLU A 261 -33.32 -25.82 0.22
C GLU A 261 -32.29 -25.47 -0.87
N VAL A 262 -31.10 -25.03 -0.46
CA VAL A 262 -29.98 -24.70 -1.36
C VAL A 262 -30.38 -23.66 -2.42
N ARG A 263 -31.26 -22.72 -2.06
CA ARG A 263 -31.77 -21.69 -3.00
C ARG A 263 -30.76 -20.57 -3.23
N SER A 264 -29.84 -20.36 -2.29
CA SER A 264 -28.81 -19.33 -2.39
C SER A 264 -27.70 -19.69 -3.39
N ASP A 265 -27.60 -20.95 -3.82
CA ASP A 265 -26.56 -21.48 -4.72
C ASP A 265 -25.14 -21.28 -4.17
N PHE A 266 -24.99 -21.37 -2.84
CA PHE A 266 -23.72 -21.12 -2.16
C PHE A 266 -22.62 -22.09 -2.64
N GLN A 267 -22.95 -23.33 -3.06
CA GLN A 267 -21.94 -24.25 -3.60
C GLN A 267 -21.31 -23.70 -4.86
N ARG A 268 -22.10 -23.19 -5.82
CA ARG A 268 -21.56 -22.66 -7.08
C ARG A 268 -20.99 -21.25 -6.94
N LYS A 269 -21.54 -20.43 -6.03
CA LYS A 269 -21.05 -19.06 -5.80
C LYS A 269 -19.70 -19.05 -5.07
N TYR A 270 -19.53 -19.92 -4.08
CA TYR A 270 -18.39 -19.92 -3.15
C TYR A 270 -17.55 -21.20 -3.19
N ALA A 271 -17.73 -22.06 -4.21
CA ALA A 271 -17.05 -23.35 -4.33
C ALA A 271 -17.14 -24.25 -3.08
N VAL A 272 -18.25 -24.18 -2.35
CA VAL A 272 -18.45 -24.93 -1.09
C VAL A 272 -18.86 -26.36 -1.42
N LEU A 273 -17.88 -27.17 -1.81
CA LEU A 273 -18.03 -28.61 -2.04
C LEU A 273 -17.70 -29.45 -0.81
N GLN A 274 -16.92 -28.88 0.11
CA GLN A 274 -16.49 -29.49 1.35
C GLN A 274 -16.43 -28.42 2.44
N THR A 275 -16.75 -28.81 3.67
CA THR A 275 -16.65 -27.95 4.85
C THR A 275 -15.45 -28.35 5.71
N PRO A 276 -14.81 -27.41 6.43
CA PRO A 276 -15.13 -25.98 6.49
C PRO A 276 -14.56 -25.17 5.32
N ARG A 277 -15.15 -23.99 5.07
CA ARG A 277 -14.58 -22.95 4.18
C ARG A 277 -14.70 -21.59 4.85
N ILE A 278 -13.61 -20.84 4.88
CA ILE A 278 -13.56 -19.48 5.44
C ILE A 278 -13.14 -18.50 4.34
N PHE A 279 -13.84 -17.36 4.30
CA PHE A 279 -13.50 -16.20 3.48
C PHE A 279 -13.41 -14.96 4.38
N LEU A 280 -12.55 -14.02 3.98
CA LEU A 280 -12.51 -12.67 4.53
C LEU A 280 -12.93 -11.69 3.44
N ILE A 281 -13.90 -10.85 3.76
CA ILE A 281 -14.48 -9.84 2.87
C ILE A 281 -14.25 -8.47 3.49
N ASP A 282 -13.78 -7.52 2.70
CA ASP A 282 -13.54 -6.16 3.14
C ASP A 282 -14.85 -5.33 3.27
N PRO A 283 -14.77 -4.09 3.78
CA PRO A 283 -15.91 -3.17 3.85
C PRO A 283 -16.50 -2.84 2.47
N SER A 284 -15.69 -2.82 1.40
CA SER A 284 -16.19 -2.55 0.04
C SER A 284 -16.99 -3.71 -0.57
N GLY A 285 -16.93 -4.89 0.04
CA GLY A 285 -17.61 -6.10 -0.43
C GLY A 285 -16.73 -6.98 -1.31
N ILE A 286 -15.42 -6.77 -1.32
CA ILE A 286 -14.44 -7.52 -2.08
C ILE A 286 -13.86 -8.66 -1.22
N ILE A 287 -13.71 -9.83 -1.82
CA ILE A 287 -13.06 -10.99 -1.18
C ILE A 287 -11.54 -10.75 -1.16
N ILE A 288 -10.99 -10.59 0.04
CA ILE A 288 -9.55 -10.37 0.29
C ILE A 288 -8.88 -11.61 0.89
N GLY A 289 -9.66 -12.59 1.35
CA GLY A 289 -9.16 -13.88 1.81
C GLY A 289 -10.10 -15.01 1.41
N ARG A 290 -9.54 -16.14 0.97
CA ARG A 290 -10.30 -17.29 0.45
C ARG A 290 -9.67 -18.60 0.86
N GLY A 291 -10.50 -19.60 1.18
CA GLY A 291 -10.01 -20.95 1.48
C GLY A 291 -9.18 -21.02 2.75
N LEU A 292 -9.43 -20.09 3.68
CA LEU A 292 -8.66 -19.94 4.91
C LEU A 292 -8.98 -21.06 5.91
N ASP A 293 -8.01 -21.39 6.75
CA ASP A 293 -8.25 -21.91 8.09
C ASP A 293 -8.18 -20.77 9.12
N VAL A 294 -8.49 -21.02 10.39
CA VAL A 294 -8.48 -19.97 11.41
C VAL A 294 -7.08 -19.38 11.64
N THR A 295 -6.02 -20.15 11.43
CA THR A 295 -4.64 -19.66 11.62
C THR A 295 -4.28 -18.66 10.52
N ALA A 296 -4.58 -19.00 9.25
CA ALA A 296 -4.39 -18.11 8.12
C ALA A 296 -5.30 -16.87 8.22
N LEU A 297 -6.54 -17.05 8.70
CA LEU A 297 -7.45 -15.95 8.97
C LEU A 297 -6.86 -14.99 10.01
N GLN A 298 -6.31 -15.49 11.11
CA GLN A 298 -5.67 -14.65 12.13
C GLN A 298 -4.53 -13.81 11.51
N GLN A 299 -3.62 -14.43 10.77
CA GLN A 299 -2.52 -13.73 10.12
C GLN A 299 -3.00 -12.61 9.19
N LEU A 300 -4.06 -12.87 8.41
CA LEU A 300 -4.63 -11.89 7.50
C LEU A 300 -5.36 -10.77 8.24
N ILE A 301 -6.12 -11.09 9.29
CA ILE A 301 -6.78 -10.11 10.17
C ILE A 301 -5.73 -9.22 10.83
N ASP A 302 -4.66 -9.79 11.38
CA ASP A 302 -3.58 -9.02 12.01
C ASP A 302 -2.93 -8.05 11.03
N LEU A 303 -2.73 -8.46 9.77
CA LEU A 303 -2.21 -7.58 8.72
C LEU A 303 -3.19 -6.46 8.35
N VAL A 304 -4.47 -6.79 8.24
CA VAL A 304 -5.52 -5.86 7.79
C VAL A 304 -5.89 -4.84 8.87
N PHE A 305 -5.88 -5.26 10.14
CA PHE A 305 -6.11 -4.39 11.29
C PHE A 305 -4.80 -3.86 11.91
N ALA A 306 -3.64 -4.19 11.33
CA ALA A 306 -2.40 -3.51 11.69
C ALA A 306 -2.61 -2.00 11.50
N PRO A 307 -2.22 -1.16 12.47
CA PRO A 307 -2.21 0.27 12.27
C PRO A 307 -1.37 0.56 11.04
N GLN A 308 -1.99 1.02 9.95
CA GLN A 308 -1.24 1.55 8.82
C GLN A 308 -0.51 2.79 9.35
N PRO A 309 0.83 2.84 9.31
CA PRO A 309 1.55 4.03 9.76
C PRO A 309 1.07 5.21 8.91
N TYR A 310 0.74 6.31 9.58
CA TYR A 310 0.31 7.51 8.87
C TYR A 310 1.47 8.04 8.03
N GLU A 311 1.28 8.15 6.72
CA GLU A 311 2.29 8.70 5.82
C GLU A 311 2.25 10.23 5.86
N TYR A 312 3.23 10.83 6.52
CA TYR A 312 3.36 12.28 6.57
C TYR A 312 3.82 12.88 5.24
N GLY A 313 3.30 14.06 4.91
CA GLY A 313 3.70 14.82 3.73
C GLY A 313 3.06 14.34 2.43
N GLY A 314 1.92 13.65 2.51
CA GLY A 314 1.12 13.29 1.33
C GLY A 314 0.61 14.53 0.56
N GLU A 315 0.32 14.37 -0.74
CA GLU A 315 -0.05 15.48 -1.64
C GLU A 315 -1.25 16.30 -1.13
N GLU A 316 -2.25 15.65 -0.54
CA GLU A 316 -3.43 16.32 0.02
C GLU A 316 -3.08 17.24 1.20
N ALA A 317 -2.21 16.76 2.10
CA ALA A 317 -1.75 17.51 3.27
C ALA A 317 -0.86 18.69 2.85
N LEU A 318 0.06 18.48 1.90
CA LEU A 318 0.89 19.57 1.36
C LEU A 318 0.02 20.65 0.69
N GLY A 319 -0.97 20.23 -0.11
CA GLY A 319 -1.91 21.14 -0.76
C GLY A 319 -2.79 21.90 0.22
N LEU A 320 -3.09 21.35 1.40
CA LEU A 320 -3.79 22.06 2.47
C LEU A 320 -2.96 23.25 2.96
N PHE A 321 -1.69 23.05 3.29
CA PHE A 321 -0.83 24.11 3.80
C PHE A 321 -0.51 25.17 2.75
N ASP A 322 -0.38 24.78 1.48
CA ASP A 322 -0.26 25.75 0.38
C ASP A 322 -1.46 26.69 0.31
N ARG A 323 -2.68 26.14 0.36
CA ARG A 323 -3.90 26.95 0.39
C ARG A 323 -3.98 27.82 1.63
N LEU A 324 -3.57 27.29 2.77
CA LEU A 324 -3.61 28.01 4.05
C LEU A 324 -2.66 29.21 4.01
N VAL A 325 -1.42 29.00 3.61
CA VAL A 325 -0.41 30.07 3.53
C VAL A 325 -0.73 31.09 2.44
N ALA A 326 -1.34 30.66 1.32
CA ALA A 326 -1.80 31.57 0.28
C ALA A 326 -2.80 32.63 0.80
N THR A 327 -3.55 32.37 1.87
CA THR A 327 -4.47 33.34 2.46
C THR A 327 -3.78 34.57 3.05
N TYR A 328 -2.50 34.48 3.40
CA TYR A 328 -1.71 35.59 3.95
C TYR A 328 -1.14 36.52 2.87
N GLY A 329 -0.96 36.02 1.64
CA GLY A 329 -0.37 36.76 0.53
C GLY A 329 0.96 37.44 0.90
N ASP A 330 1.13 38.71 0.52
CA ASP A 330 2.34 39.51 0.80
C ASP A 330 2.51 39.90 2.28
N THR A 331 1.51 39.63 3.14
CA THR A 331 1.55 40.02 4.55
C THR A 331 2.18 38.97 5.47
N LEU A 332 2.50 37.79 4.92
CA LEU A 332 3.07 36.67 5.64
C LEU A 332 4.41 37.04 6.30
N ARG A 333 4.52 36.74 7.59
CA ARG A 333 5.69 36.97 8.44
C ARG A 333 6.11 35.69 9.14
N THR A 334 7.34 35.68 9.67
CA THR A 334 7.90 34.53 10.39
C THR A 334 7.05 34.13 11.60
N GLU A 335 6.39 35.10 12.25
CA GLU A 335 5.48 34.86 13.38
C GLU A 335 4.20 34.10 12.97
N ASP A 336 3.78 34.22 11.71
CA ASP A 336 2.58 33.53 11.22
C ASP A 336 2.79 32.02 11.12
N VAL A 337 4.03 31.55 10.91
CA VAL A 337 4.35 30.10 10.89
C VAL A 337 3.98 29.44 12.23
N LEU A 338 4.33 30.08 13.34
CA LEU A 338 3.95 29.58 14.67
C LEU A 338 2.45 29.75 14.92
N HIS A 339 1.85 30.85 14.44
CA HIS A 339 0.42 31.07 14.55
C HIS A 339 -0.42 29.99 13.84
N ILE A 340 0.06 29.47 12.71
CA ILE A 340 -0.59 28.36 12.01
C ILE A 340 -0.61 27.11 12.90
N ALA A 341 0.52 26.75 13.51
CA ALA A 341 0.58 25.64 14.47
C ALA A 341 -0.33 25.88 15.69
N ASP A 342 -0.37 27.11 16.23
CA ASP A 342 -1.31 27.47 17.30
C ASP A 342 -2.77 27.21 16.90
N LEU A 343 -3.15 27.53 15.66
CA LEU A 343 -4.49 27.31 15.14
C LEU A 343 -4.79 25.80 14.99
N LEU A 344 -3.83 25.01 14.49
CA LEU A 344 -3.97 23.55 14.38
C LEU A 344 -4.21 22.93 15.76
N ARG A 345 -3.36 23.25 16.74
CA ARG A 345 -3.50 22.82 18.14
C ARG A 345 -4.84 23.16 18.75
N GLN A 346 -5.32 24.40 18.57
CA GLN A 346 -6.62 24.84 19.09
C GLN A 346 -7.79 24.06 18.48
N ARG A 347 -7.64 23.60 17.23
CA ARG A 347 -8.66 22.85 16.51
C ARG A 347 -8.62 21.36 16.78
N THR A 348 -7.49 20.82 17.25
CA THR A 348 -7.26 19.40 17.49
C THR A 348 -7.01 19.11 18.98
N LEU A 349 -5.78 19.32 19.44
CA LEU A 349 -5.32 18.92 20.77
C LEU A 349 -6.15 19.51 21.91
N ASP A 350 -6.52 20.79 21.81
CA ASP A 350 -7.35 21.46 22.84
C ASP A 350 -8.77 20.89 22.94
N ARG A 351 -9.18 20.10 21.94
CA ARG A 351 -10.46 19.39 21.90
C ARG A 351 -10.34 17.91 22.27
N GLY A 352 -9.15 17.47 22.68
CA GLY A 352 -8.86 16.08 23.04
C GLY A 352 -8.56 15.17 21.85
N ASP A 353 -8.42 15.71 20.64
CA ASP A 353 -8.06 14.95 19.44
C ASP A 353 -6.55 14.95 19.21
N THR A 354 -5.86 14.11 19.99
CA THR A 354 -4.40 13.97 19.92
C THR A 354 -3.94 13.35 18.60
N LEU A 355 -4.76 12.48 17.98
CA LEU A 355 -4.38 11.81 16.73
C LEU A 355 -4.36 12.81 15.57
N SER A 356 -5.42 13.60 15.41
CA SER A 356 -5.45 14.64 14.37
C SER A 356 -4.39 15.71 14.60
N PHE A 357 -4.06 16.02 15.87
CA PHE A 357 -2.94 16.90 16.18
C PHE A 357 -1.63 16.33 15.64
N LYS A 358 -1.32 15.06 15.93
CA LYS A 358 -0.11 14.41 15.42
C LYS A 358 -0.05 14.46 13.89
N HIS A 359 -1.12 14.02 13.22
CA HIS A 359 -1.17 13.99 11.75
C HIS A 359 -0.93 15.39 11.16
N LEU A 360 -1.68 16.41 11.60
CA LEU A 360 -1.59 17.75 11.03
C LEU A 360 -0.28 18.47 11.36
N GLU A 361 0.22 18.39 12.60
CA GLU A 361 1.49 19.04 12.96
C GLU A 361 2.70 18.32 12.36
N GLY A 362 2.64 16.99 12.25
CA GLY A 362 3.65 16.22 11.53
C GLY A 362 3.65 16.57 10.05
N ASP A 363 2.48 16.63 9.39
CA ASP A 363 2.41 17.06 7.99
C ASP A 363 2.91 18.49 7.81
N TYR A 364 2.65 19.37 8.79
CA TYR A 364 3.15 20.73 8.77
C TYR A 364 4.68 20.78 8.87
N LEU A 365 5.29 19.92 9.70
CA LEU A 365 6.74 19.75 9.76
C LEU A 365 7.33 19.33 8.41
N TYR A 366 6.73 18.33 7.76
CA TYR A 366 7.16 17.87 6.44
C TYR A 366 6.99 18.96 5.37
N TRP A 367 5.87 19.68 5.40
CA TRP A 367 5.64 20.81 4.51
C TRP A 367 6.69 21.91 4.72
N LEU A 368 7.04 22.25 5.97
CA LEU A 368 8.09 23.22 6.31
C LEU A 368 9.48 22.75 5.87
N ALA A 369 9.77 21.45 5.94
CA ALA A 369 11.05 20.87 5.53
C ALA A 369 11.34 21.13 4.04
N MET A 370 10.29 21.19 3.21
CA MET A 370 10.37 21.44 1.77
C MET A 370 10.50 22.92 1.40
N ARG A 371 10.26 23.86 2.33
CA ARG A 371 10.29 25.31 2.05
C ARG A 371 11.70 25.85 2.12
N SER A 372 12.13 26.71 1.20
CA SER A 372 13.48 27.30 1.21
C SER A 372 13.51 28.76 1.67
N GLU A 373 12.34 29.38 1.78
CA GLU A 373 12.19 30.82 1.98
C GLU A 373 12.48 31.25 3.42
N GLU A 374 13.02 32.46 3.58
CA GLU A 374 13.43 33.03 4.87
C GLU A 374 12.34 32.97 5.95
N VAL A 375 11.08 33.22 5.55
CA VAL A 375 9.94 33.24 6.46
C VAL A 375 9.72 31.86 7.10
N PHE A 376 9.71 30.80 6.29
CA PHE A 376 9.45 29.44 6.74
C PHE A 376 10.65 28.85 7.47
N ARG A 377 11.87 29.04 6.98
CA ARG A 377 13.08 28.52 7.64
C ARG A 377 13.27 29.11 9.03
N ASN A 378 13.07 30.42 9.19
CA ASN A 378 13.17 31.05 10.51
C ASN A 378 11.96 30.70 11.40
N GLY A 379 10.77 30.49 10.81
CA GLY A 379 9.55 30.15 11.54
C GLY A 379 9.51 28.68 12.01
N ALA A 380 10.20 27.79 11.31
CA ALA A 380 10.31 26.38 11.68
C ALA A 380 11.02 26.19 13.02
N VAL A 381 11.96 27.06 13.40
CA VAL A 381 12.72 26.96 14.66
C VAL A 381 11.82 27.03 15.91
N PRO A 382 11.00 28.09 16.11
CA PRO A 382 10.08 28.12 17.24
C PRO A 382 9.03 27.02 17.16
N PHE A 383 8.52 26.71 15.96
CA PHE A 383 7.57 25.63 15.74
C PHE A 383 8.11 24.28 16.25
N ILE A 384 9.26 23.84 15.75
CA ILE A 384 9.85 22.54 16.12
C ILE A 384 10.09 22.46 17.63
N ARG A 385 10.60 23.54 18.24
CA ARG A 385 10.84 23.58 19.68
C ARG A 385 9.57 23.42 20.49
N GLU A 386 8.50 24.13 20.13
CA GLU A 386 7.27 24.23 20.94
C GLU A 386 6.26 23.10 20.65
N TYR A 387 6.22 22.62 19.41
CA TYR A 387 5.20 21.68 18.95
C TYR A 387 5.71 20.25 18.80
N VAL A 388 7.04 20.07 18.66
CA VAL A 388 7.64 18.73 18.50
C VAL A 388 8.53 18.37 19.68
N LEU A 389 9.69 19.01 19.81
CA LEU A 389 10.74 18.57 20.73
C LEU A 389 10.42 18.79 22.21
N SER A 390 9.55 19.75 22.55
CA SER A 390 9.11 19.97 23.94
C SER A 390 7.88 19.16 24.35
N ARG A 391 7.37 18.27 23.47
CA ARG A 391 6.16 17.48 23.70
C ARG A 391 6.40 15.96 23.67
N PRO A 392 7.28 15.42 24.52
CA PRO A 392 7.49 13.98 24.62
C PRO A 392 6.28 13.24 25.20
N ASP A 393 5.30 13.95 25.76
CA ASP A 393 4.01 13.42 26.17
C ASP A 393 3.10 13.11 24.97
N ILE A 394 3.27 13.83 23.86
CA ILE A 394 2.55 13.61 22.61
C ILE A 394 3.33 12.67 21.69
N TRP A 395 4.57 13.03 21.36
CA TRP A 395 5.44 12.29 20.44
C TRP A 395 6.21 11.20 21.20
N ASN A 396 5.55 10.06 21.44
CA ASN A 396 5.98 9.08 22.45
C ASN A 396 6.05 7.63 21.93
N THR A 397 5.77 7.39 20.66
CA THR A 397 5.86 6.07 20.02
C THR A 397 7.16 5.93 19.21
N ALA A 398 7.49 4.69 18.84
CA ALA A 398 8.61 4.41 17.94
C ALA A 398 8.41 5.05 16.55
N ASP A 399 7.16 5.08 16.08
CA ASP A 399 6.75 5.72 14.83
C ASP A 399 6.98 7.24 14.88
N ASP A 400 6.51 7.90 15.96
CA ASP A 400 6.74 9.33 16.18
C ASP A 400 8.24 9.67 16.20
N SER A 401 9.04 8.81 16.83
CA SER A 401 10.49 8.98 16.94
C SER A 401 11.16 8.94 15.57
N LEU A 402 10.74 7.99 14.74
CA LEU A 402 11.32 7.78 13.41
C LEU A 402 10.89 8.85 12.40
N HIS A 403 9.60 9.19 12.37
CA HIS A 403 9.02 10.03 11.32
C HIS A 403 8.98 11.51 11.67
N VAL A 404 8.79 11.87 12.95
CA VAL A 404 8.58 13.28 13.33
C VAL A 404 9.74 13.81 14.16
N VAL A 405 10.07 13.17 15.28
CA VAL A 405 11.12 13.67 16.19
C VAL A 405 12.49 13.66 15.52
N GLY A 406 12.86 12.57 14.82
CA GLY A 406 14.13 12.48 14.11
C GLY A 406 14.28 13.54 13.00
N LEU A 407 13.21 13.81 12.24
CA LEU A 407 13.20 14.88 11.25
C LEU A 407 13.34 16.26 11.91
N ALA A 408 12.60 16.50 13.00
CA ALA A 408 12.67 17.73 13.77
C ALA A 408 14.06 17.99 14.35
N GLU A 409 14.73 16.98 14.91
CA GLU A 409 16.09 17.09 15.43
C GLU A 409 17.09 17.41 14.31
N MET A 410 17.00 16.71 13.17
CA MET A 410 17.83 16.98 11.99
C MET A 410 17.64 18.41 11.48
N MET A 411 16.39 18.85 11.35
CA MET A 411 16.07 20.21 10.92
C MET A 411 16.59 21.24 11.91
N MET A 412 16.42 21.01 13.22
CA MET A 412 16.91 21.92 14.25
C MET A 412 18.43 22.05 14.25
N ASP A 413 19.15 20.94 14.03
CA ASP A 413 20.59 20.97 13.88
C ASP A 413 21.01 21.84 12.69
N LEU A 414 20.45 21.61 11.50
CA LEU A 414 20.72 22.41 10.30
C LEU A 414 20.36 23.90 10.49
N LEU A 415 19.17 24.20 10.99
CA LEU A 415 18.69 25.58 11.19
C LEU A 415 19.54 26.35 12.22
N SER A 416 20.17 25.65 13.18
CA SER A 416 21.05 26.25 14.19
C SER A 416 22.42 26.67 13.67
N ARG A 417 22.86 26.11 12.53
CA ARG A 417 24.15 26.43 11.90
C ARG A 417 24.18 27.89 11.45
N ALA A 418 25.27 28.60 11.72
CA ALA A 418 25.43 30.03 11.50
C ALA A 418 24.25 30.89 12.04
N ALA A 419 23.72 30.58 13.23
CA ALA A 419 22.56 31.27 13.81
C ALA A 419 22.69 32.81 13.83
N VAL A 420 21.56 33.50 13.63
CA VAL A 420 21.50 34.97 13.66
C VAL A 420 22.04 35.50 15.00
N GLY A 421 22.90 36.52 14.93
CA GLY A 421 23.58 37.14 16.07
C GLY A 421 24.93 36.51 16.42
N THR A 422 25.25 35.32 15.92
CA THR A 422 26.54 34.66 16.13
C THR A 422 27.63 35.28 15.25
N LYS A 423 28.90 35.16 15.66
CA LYS A 423 30.03 35.61 14.84
C LYS A 423 30.24 34.61 13.70
N LEU A 424 30.53 35.13 12.51
CA LEU A 424 30.89 34.29 11.37
C LEU A 424 32.17 33.51 11.69
N PRO A 425 32.20 32.18 11.54
CA PRO A 425 33.40 31.36 11.77
C PRO A 425 34.53 31.79 10.82
N ASP A 426 35.77 31.42 11.13
CA ASP A 426 36.91 31.76 10.27
C ASP A 426 37.10 30.69 9.21
N MET A 427 37.11 31.09 7.93
CA MET A 427 37.26 30.16 6.80
C MET A 427 38.36 30.64 5.86
N PRO A 428 39.17 29.72 5.28
CA PRO A 428 40.23 30.04 4.34
C PRO A 428 39.67 30.35 2.92
N ILE A 429 38.70 31.26 2.83
CA ILE A 429 38.04 31.65 1.58
C ILE A 429 38.42 33.09 1.22
N ASP A 430 38.67 33.35 -0.06
CA ASP A 430 39.01 34.67 -0.55
C ASP A 430 37.92 35.71 -0.24
N GLY A 431 38.34 36.82 0.36
CA GLY A 431 37.43 37.90 0.78
C GLY A 431 36.74 37.67 2.14
N TRP A 432 36.91 36.52 2.79
CA TRP A 432 36.26 36.21 4.07
C TRP A 432 36.63 37.18 5.21
N LYS A 433 37.94 37.42 5.43
CA LYS A 433 38.44 38.42 6.40
C LYS A 433 37.96 39.84 6.12
N LYS A 434 37.63 40.15 4.86
CA LYS A 434 37.08 41.45 4.45
C LYS A 434 35.59 41.52 4.79
N LEU A 435 34.87 40.43 4.57
CA LEU A 435 33.46 40.27 4.94
C LEU A 435 33.27 40.44 6.47
N GLN A 436 34.08 39.75 7.28
CA GLN A 436 34.04 39.87 8.74
C GLN A 436 34.29 41.29 9.26
N ARG A 437 35.15 42.08 8.59
CA ARG A 437 35.50 43.45 9.02
C ARG A 437 34.54 44.53 8.54
N ARG A 438 33.95 44.37 7.34
CA ARG A 438 33.15 45.42 6.69
C ARG A 438 31.65 45.12 6.66
N GLY A 439 31.25 43.88 6.95
CA GLY A 439 29.92 43.39 6.64
C GLY A 439 29.68 43.26 5.14
N GLY A 440 28.59 42.60 4.77
CA GLY A 440 28.28 42.29 3.38
C GLY A 440 27.33 41.11 3.24
N TYR A 441 27.50 40.36 2.15
CA TYR A 441 26.70 39.18 1.81
C TYR A 441 27.59 37.99 1.54
N LEU A 442 27.16 36.83 2.01
CA LEU A 442 27.74 35.53 1.71
C LEU A 442 26.71 34.73 0.91
N LEU A 443 27.12 34.21 -0.24
CA LEU A 443 26.26 33.50 -1.17
C LEU A 443 26.84 32.09 -1.42
N PHE A 444 26.13 31.06 -0.99
CA PHE A 444 26.38 29.69 -1.38
C PHE A 444 25.50 29.32 -2.56
N PHE A 445 26.09 28.74 -3.60
CA PHE A 445 25.37 28.39 -4.83
C PHE A 445 25.96 27.13 -5.47
N THR A 446 25.19 26.55 -6.38
CA THR A 446 25.55 25.43 -7.25
C THR A 446 25.37 25.81 -8.71
N GLU A 447 26.09 25.13 -9.59
CA GLU A 447 25.96 25.28 -11.04
C GLU A 447 24.67 24.62 -11.55
N GLY A 448 24.09 25.15 -12.63
CA GLY A 448 22.88 24.59 -13.24
C GLY A 448 21.58 24.83 -12.46
N CYS A 449 21.60 25.67 -11.41
CA CYS A 449 20.40 26.07 -10.66
C CYS A 449 19.91 27.46 -11.10
N GLU A 450 18.71 27.54 -11.68
CA GLU A 450 18.12 28.80 -12.16
C GLU A 450 17.96 29.84 -11.06
N VAL A 451 17.61 29.40 -9.84
CA VAL A 451 17.47 30.29 -8.67
C VAL A 451 18.85 30.83 -8.23
N CYS A 452 19.89 29.99 -8.25
CA CYS A 452 21.27 30.41 -8.00
C CYS A 452 21.73 31.48 -8.99
N GLU A 453 21.44 31.30 -10.29
CA GLU A 453 21.78 32.27 -11.33
C GLU A 453 21.08 33.62 -11.11
N ALA A 454 19.79 33.60 -10.75
CA ALA A 454 19.04 34.81 -10.44
C ALA A 454 19.63 35.57 -9.24
N GLU A 455 20.00 34.86 -8.17
CA GLU A 455 20.62 35.44 -6.98
C GLU A 455 22.04 35.99 -7.25
N LEU A 456 22.83 35.31 -8.08
CA LEU A 456 24.14 35.79 -8.54
C LEU A 456 24.00 37.08 -9.37
N ALA A 457 23.04 37.13 -10.29
CA ALA A 457 22.74 38.32 -11.10
C ALA A 457 22.26 39.50 -10.24
N ALA A 458 21.42 39.24 -9.24
CA ALA A 458 20.98 40.24 -8.28
C ALA A 458 22.17 40.78 -7.44
N ALA A 459 23.07 39.90 -7.00
CA ALA A 459 24.29 40.28 -6.29
C ALA A 459 25.20 41.18 -7.13
N ASP A 460 25.35 40.91 -8.43
CA ASP A 460 26.11 41.77 -9.34
C ASP A 460 25.45 43.14 -9.54
N SER A 461 24.14 43.17 -9.69
CA SER A 461 23.36 44.41 -9.86
C SER A 461 23.47 45.31 -8.62
N LEU A 462 23.35 44.72 -7.42
CA LEU A 462 23.55 45.39 -6.13
C LEU A 462 24.95 46.02 -6.03
N ARG A 463 25.99 45.33 -6.49
CA ARG A 463 27.37 45.83 -6.48
C ARG A 463 27.61 46.95 -7.48
N LYS A 464 26.95 46.90 -8.65
CA LYS A 464 27.06 47.92 -9.72
C LYS A 464 26.35 49.21 -9.34
N ALA A 465 25.17 49.12 -8.73
CA ALA A 465 24.37 50.28 -8.29
C ALA A 465 25.05 51.09 -7.16
N ALA A 466 25.89 50.44 -6.34
CA ALA A 466 26.55 51.10 -5.22
C ALA A 466 27.78 51.96 -5.65
N PRO A 467 27.93 53.20 -5.12
CA PRO A 467 29.13 54.02 -5.32
C PRO A 467 30.39 53.29 -4.88
N ARG A 468 31.53 53.50 -5.56
CA ARG A 468 32.81 52.79 -5.28
C ARG A 468 33.18 52.74 -3.78
N CYS A 469 32.96 53.82 -3.04
CA CYS A 469 33.27 53.91 -1.60
C CYS A 469 32.30 53.13 -0.69
N ARG A 470 31.11 52.76 -1.17
CA ARG A 470 30.06 52.06 -0.42
C ARG A 470 29.70 50.68 -0.97
N ARG A 471 30.47 50.16 -1.93
CA ARG A 471 30.22 48.82 -2.49
C ARG A 471 30.20 47.75 -1.39
N PRO A 472 29.14 46.93 -1.32
CA PRO A 472 29.06 45.84 -0.36
C PRO A 472 30.15 44.79 -0.67
N VAL A 473 30.64 44.12 0.38
CA VAL A 473 31.47 42.93 0.21
C VAL A 473 30.52 41.78 -0.12
N ILE A 474 30.79 41.06 -1.20
CA ILE A 474 30.02 39.88 -1.60
C ILE A 474 31.03 38.76 -1.76
N VAL A 475 30.90 37.73 -0.93
CA VAL A 475 31.67 36.49 -1.03
C VAL A 475 30.76 35.45 -1.65
N ARG A 476 31.24 34.80 -2.72
CA ARG A 476 30.52 33.77 -3.47
C ARG A 476 31.27 32.47 -3.27
N VAL A 477 30.54 31.42 -2.91
CA VAL A 477 31.10 30.09 -2.67
C VAL A 477 30.34 29.12 -3.57
N ASN A 478 31.05 28.61 -4.57
CA ASN A 478 30.55 27.54 -5.42
C ASN A 478 30.69 26.23 -4.63
N VAL A 479 29.57 25.65 -4.23
CA VAL A 479 29.56 24.45 -3.39
C VAL A 479 30.08 23.24 -4.17
N ASP A 480 29.81 23.17 -5.48
CA ASP A 480 30.26 22.08 -6.35
C ASP A 480 31.79 22.06 -6.51
N GLU A 481 32.38 23.24 -6.73
CA GLU A 481 33.84 23.42 -6.84
C GLU A 481 34.54 23.08 -5.52
N VAL A 482 34.02 23.57 -4.39
CA VAL A 482 34.61 23.31 -3.07
C VAL A 482 34.52 21.82 -2.71
N LEU A 483 33.41 21.15 -3.03
CA LEU A 483 33.25 19.71 -2.86
C LEU A 483 34.26 18.90 -3.69
N ALA A 484 34.50 19.31 -4.94
CA ALA A 484 35.39 18.60 -5.85
C ALA A 484 36.88 18.82 -5.53
N GLU A 485 37.26 20.04 -5.15
CA GLU A 485 38.67 20.43 -5.06
C GLU A 485 39.20 20.50 -3.63
N GLN A 486 38.35 20.75 -2.62
CA GLN A 486 38.79 21.05 -1.26
C GLN A 486 37.93 20.33 -0.18
N PRO A 487 38.09 19.00 0.01
CA PRO A 487 37.24 18.21 0.90
C PRO A 487 37.25 18.67 2.37
N GLU A 488 38.39 19.14 2.89
CA GLU A 488 38.45 19.64 4.27
C GLU A 488 37.69 20.95 4.45
N LEU A 489 37.74 21.84 3.46
CA LEU A 489 36.95 23.07 3.46
C LEU A 489 35.46 22.74 3.34
N ALA A 490 35.10 21.79 2.46
CA ALA A 490 33.73 21.34 2.31
C ALA A 490 33.17 20.85 3.66
N ASN A 491 33.91 19.98 4.37
CA ASN A 491 33.50 19.49 5.69
C ASN A 491 33.29 20.63 6.69
N ALA A 492 34.20 21.61 6.75
CA ALA A 492 34.06 22.78 7.62
C ALA A 492 32.83 23.62 7.25
N LEU A 493 32.56 23.80 5.94
CA LEU A 493 31.38 24.52 5.47
C LEU A 493 30.09 23.80 5.85
N PHE A 494 30.01 22.48 5.65
CA PHE A 494 28.83 21.73 6.07
C PHE A 494 28.63 21.88 7.57
N GLN A 495 29.66 21.71 8.41
CA GLN A 495 29.55 21.82 9.87
C GLN A 495 28.98 23.17 10.33
N ASP A 496 29.41 24.26 9.70
CA ASP A 496 29.09 25.61 10.16
C ASP A 496 27.89 26.28 9.47
N PHE A 497 27.49 25.79 8.28
CA PHE A 497 26.44 26.40 7.47
C PHE A 497 25.38 25.38 7.04
N ASP A 498 24.13 25.86 6.96
CA ASP A 498 23.05 25.08 6.37
C ASP A 498 23.16 25.10 4.84
N LEU A 499 23.77 24.06 4.28
CA LEU A 499 23.88 23.86 2.83
C LEU A 499 22.84 22.86 2.29
N SER A 500 21.84 22.49 3.10
CA SER A 500 20.72 21.66 2.64
C SER A 500 19.77 22.41 1.70
N VAL A 501 19.85 23.75 1.70
CA VAL A 501 19.09 24.64 0.85
C VAL A 501 20.06 25.51 0.06
N LEU A 502 19.97 25.46 -1.26
CA LEU A 502 20.76 26.30 -2.16
C LEU A 502 19.85 26.99 -3.19
N PRO A 503 20.05 28.28 -3.50
CA PRO A 503 21.09 29.14 -2.93
C PRO A 503 20.82 29.50 -1.47
N ASN A 504 21.88 29.60 -0.65
CA ASN A 504 21.79 30.13 0.71
C ASN A 504 22.51 31.46 0.79
N VAL A 505 21.76 32.51 1.10
CA VAL A 505 22.29 33.86 1.23
C VAL A 505 22.24 34.32 2.68
N LEU A 506 23.37 34.79 3.20
CA LEU A 506 23.49 35.35 4.53
C LEU A 506 23.90 36.81 4.44
N GLN A 507 23.28 37.64 5.28
CA GLN A 507 23.72 39.02 5.50
C GLN A 507 24.63 39.06 6.72
N ILE A 508 25.80 39.68 6.58
CA ILE A 508 26.78 39.85 7.66
C ILE A 508 26.87 41.34 8.05
N ASP A 509 26.77 41.63 9.34
CA ASP A 509 26.87 42.99 9.86
C ASP A 509 28.32 43.51 9.89
N ARG A 510 28.51 44.79 10.23
CA ARG A 510 29.85 45.41 10.33
C ARG A 510 30.69 44.89 11.50
N LYS A 511 30.12 44.11 12.41
CA LYS A 511 30.81 43.45 13.52
C LYS A 511 31.17 42.00 13.18
N GLY A 512 30.92 41.56 11.95
CA GLY A 512 31.19 40.20 11.48
C GLY A 512 30.21 39.17 12.04
N ARG A 513 28.99 39.58 12.42
CA ARG A 513 27.93 38.69 12.91
C ARG A 513 26.90 38.43 11.83
N VAL A 514 26.30 37.25 11.87
CA VAL A 514 25.18 36.90 10.99
C VAL A 514 23.98 37.77 11.36
N ALA A 515 23.53 38.61 10.45
CA ALA A 515 22.39 39.50 10.63
C ALA A 515 21.09 38.87 10.12
N ARG A 516 21.14 38.15 8.99
CA ARG A 516 20.01 37.44 8.38
C ARG A 516 20.50 36.17 7.67
N LYS A 517 19.63 35.17 7.55
CA LYS A 517 19.85 33.90 6.84
C LYS A 517 18.75 33.67 5.80
N TYR A 518 19.00 32.82 4.81
CA TYR A 518 18.02 32.39 3.79
C TYR A 518 17.40 33.54 3.00
N MET A 519 18.10 34.67 2.90
CA MET A 519 17.55 35.85 2.24
C MET A 519 17.54 35.70 0.72
N SER A 520 16.67 36.43 0.02
CA SER A 520 16.72 36.58 -1.43
C SER A 520 17.15 38.00 -1.80
N LEU A 521 18.28 38.14 -2.51
CA LEU A 521 18.73 39.40 -3.08
C LEU A 521 17.88 39.78 -4.29
N ALA A 522 17.40 38.81 -5.08
CA ALA A 522 16.56 39.06 -6.23
C ALA A 522 15.23 39.73 -5.83
N THR A 523 14.58 39.20 -4.78
CA THR A 523 13.33 39.76 -4.24
C THR A 523 13.56 41.13 -3.59
N ALA A 524 14.70 41.31 -2.90
CA ALA A 524 15.04 42.59 -2.29
C ALA A 524 15.33 43.69 -3.33
N TYR A 525 15.93 43.34 -4.47
CA TYR A 525 16.26 44.26 -5.55
C TYR A 525 15.01 44.66 -6.37
N GLY A 526 14.09 43.73 -6.66
CA GLY A 526 12.82 44.04 -7.35
C GLY A 526 11.92 45.03 -6.60
N ARG A 527 11.99 45.06 -5.26
CA ARG A 527 11.31 46.09 -4.42
C ARG A 527 12.00 47.46 -4.43
N ILE A 528 13.26 47.55 -4.85
CA ILE A 528 14.01 48.80 -4.97
C ILE A 528 13.77 49.46 -6.33
N GLU A 529 13.58 48.68 -7.40
CA GLU A 529 13.26 49.24 -8.74
C GLU A 529 11.79 49.65 -8.91
N SER A 530 10.88 49.15 -8.05
CA SER A 530 9.45 49.49 -8.05
C SER A 530 9.08 50.69 -7.15
N ARG A 531 10.09 51.34 -6.54
CA ARG A 531 9.97 52.62 -5.81
C ARG A 531 10.78 53.69 -6.51
#